data_AF-A0A9P7X4B3-F1
#
_entry.id   AF-A0A9P7X4B3-F1
#
_cell.length_a   1.000
_cell.length_b   1.000
_cell.length_c   1.000
_cell.angle_alpha   90.00
_cell.angle_beta   90.00
_cell.angle_gamma   90.00
#
_symmetry.space_group_name_H-M   'P 1'
#
loop_
_entity.id
_entity.type
_entity.pdbx_description
1 polymer ?
#
loop_
_entity_poly.entity_id
_entity_poly.type
_entity_poly.pdbx_seq_one_letter_code
_entity_poly.pdbx_strand_id
1 'polypeptide(L)'
;MPSLSPTSVAAPIPSPDILSKEHRNRIRFTPLIPIVNIGNSSTPALAAAPWAEQEITAYRALLAVNAASIACCVLVLLAYWIIRRCYPRIMRRLSLKLVACMAVTELILHTSNLAGYGKLPTDGFLCGFIGGFFFAYGSMTAIFYACAVALNCSLVFVFAKRPSQGREKYFIFGPPLLSLIIVSHIPGPHTRINSCIFI
;
A
#
# COMPACT_ATOMS: atom_id res chain seq x y z
N MET A 1 -60.30 13.24 45.23
CA MET A 1 -59.16 12.46 44.72
C MET A 1 -58.58 13.22 43.52
N PRO A 2 -57.42 13.88 43.66
CA PRO A 2 -56.86 14.69 42.59
C PRO A 2 -56.04 13.84 41.61
N SER A 3 -56.26 14.10 40.32
CA SER A 3 -55.55 13.51 39.18
C SER A 3 -54.18 14.18 39.00
N LEU A 4 -53.10 13.38 38.99
CA LEU A 4 -51.76 13.82 38.62
C LEU A 4 -51.53 13.61 37.12
N SER A 5 -51.35 14.70 36.38
CA SER A 5 -50.89 14.72 35.00
C SER A 5 -49.35 14.69 34.94
N PRO A 6 -48.73 13.95 34.01
CA PRO A 6 -47.27 13.93 33.88
C PRO A 6 -46.77 15.10 33.02
N THR A 7 -45.88 15.91 33.59
CA THR A 7 -45.14 16.97 32.90
C THR A 7 -44.01 16.36 32.09
N SER A 8 -44.20 16.23 30.78
CA SER A 8 -43.17 15.85 29.81
C SER A 8 -42.18 17.01 29.60
N VAL A 9 -40.99 16.92 30.20
CA VAL A 9 -39.88 17.82 29.90
C VAL A 9 -39.17 17.32 28.64
N ALA A 10 -39.41 18.00 27.51
CA ALA A 10 -38.70 17.74 26.26
C ALA A 10 -37.24 18.19 26.39
N ALA A 11 -36.29 17.27 26.15
CA ALA A 11 -34.87 17.59 26.13
C ALA A 11 -34.54 18.50 24.91
N PRO A 12 -33.59 19.46 25.06
CA PRO A 12 -33.23 20.35 23.96
C PRO A 12 -32.55 19.58 22.83
N ILE A 13 -33.07 19.73 21.61
CA ILE A 13 -32.46 19.19 20.39
C ILE A 13 -31.20 20.02 20.09
N PRO A 14 -30.00 19.42 20.01
CA PRO A 14 -28.77 20.16 19.73
C PRO A 14 -28.79 20.71 18.30
N SER A 15 -28.45 21.99 18.16
CA SER A 15 -28.40 22.71 16.88
C SER A 15 -27.40 22.08 15.90
N PRO A 16 -27.74 21.99 14.60
CA PRO A 16 -26.95 21.28 13.57
C PRO A 16 -25.55 21.85 13.31
N ASP A 17 -25.24 23.06 13.77
CA ASP A 17 -23.94 23.70 13.55
C ASP A 17 -22.81 23.14 14.41
N ILE A 18 -23.12 22.49 15.53
CA ILE A 18 -22.10 21.91 16.43
C ILE A 18 -21.59 20.57 15.85
N LEU A 19 -22.47 19.80 15.19
CA LEU A 19 -22.11 18.51 14.59
C LEU A 19 -21.16 18.66 13.39
N SER A 20 -21.22 19.79 12.67
CA SER A 20 -20.37 20.08 11.51
C SER A 20 -18.92 20.38 11.90
N LYS A 21 -18.69 21.01 13.07
CA LYS A 21 -17.34 21.33 13.55
C LYS A 21 -16.65 20.12 14.20
N GLU A 22 -17.40 19.29 14.93
CA GLU A 22 -16.89 18.07 15.55
C GLU A 22 -16.46 17.03 14.49
N HIS A 23 -17.25 16.87 13.42
CA HIS A 23 -16.94 15.90 12.37
C HIS A 23 -15.78 16.35 11.47
N ARG A 24 -15.59 17.66 11.28
CA ARG A 24 -14.49 18.21 10.48
C ARG A 24 -13.12 18.11 11.19
N ASN A 25 -13.08 17.98 12.51
CA ASN A 25 -11.84 17.79 13.26
C ASN A 25 -11.39 16.32 13.37
N ARG A 26 -12.26 15.34 13.10
CA ARG A 26 -11.88 13.91 13.05
C ARG A 26 -11.25 13.46 11.73
N ILE A 27 -11.28 14.31 10.69
CA ILE A 27 -10.66 14.03 9.39
C ILE A 27 -9.28 14.71 9.28
N ARG A 28 -8.59 14.92 10.41
CA ARG A 28 -7.13 14.87 10.38
C ARG A 28 -6.75 13.42 10.69
N PHE A 29 -6.68 12.62 9.64
CA PHE A 29 -5.84 11.42 9.63
C PHE A 29 -4.39 11.90 9.81
N THR A 30 -4.01 12.20 11.05
CA THR A 30 -2.63 12.01 11.47
C THR A 30 -2.37 10.51 11.38
N PRO A 31 -1.42 10.03 10.56
CA PRO A 31 -0.95 8.67 10.71
C PRO A 31 -0.43 8.56 12.15
N LEU A 32 -1.17 7.85 12.99
CA LEU A 32 -0.83 7.53 14.38
C LEU A 32 0.17 6.37 14.38
N ILE A 33 1.24 6.53 13.60
CA ILE A 33 2.48 5.77 13.82
C ILE A 33 3.35 6.75 14.60
N PRO A 34 3.44 6.64 15.94
CA PRO A 34 4.43 7.39 16.68
C PRO A 34 5.81 6.93 16.20
N ILE A 35 6.57 7.88 15.67
CA ILE A 35 7.97 7.69 15.31
C ILE A 35 8.73 7.62 16.63
N VAL A 36 8.95 6.41 17.15
CA VAL A 36 9.84 6.23 18.28
C VAL A 36 11.26 6.32 17.74
N ASN A 37 11.94 7.42 18.06
CA ASN A 37 13.38 7.54 17.94
C ASN A 37 14.00 6.51 18.90
N ILE A 38 14.40 5.33 18.40
CA ILE A 38 15.07 4.24 19.15
C ILE A 38 16.54 4.63 19.48
N GLY A 39 16.77 5.92 19.72
CA GLY A 39 18.04 6.51 20.10
C GLY A 39 17.86 7.27 21.39
N ASN A 40 18.18 6.61 22.51
CA ASN A 40 18.43 7.19 23.83
C ASN A 40 17.19 7.59 24.66
N SER A 41 16.61 6.63 25.39
CA SER A 41 15.90 6.92 26.64
C SER A 41 15.90 5.73 27.58
N SER A 42 16.93 5.69 28.43
CA SER A 42 16.92 4.91 29.67
C SER A 42 15.97 5.55 30.68
N THR A 43 14.66 5.45 30.44
CA THR A 43 13.61 5.77 31.43
C THR A 43 12.72 4.54 31.64
N PRO A 44 12.84 3.83 32.78
CA PRO A 44 12.11 2.58 33.03
C PRO A 44 10.59 2.72 33.22
N ALA A 45 10.04 3.95 33.17
CA ALA A 45 8.62 4.21 33.39
C ALA A 45 7.75 4.17 32.10
N LEU A 46 8.35 4.21 30.91
CA LEU A 46 7.61 4.19 29.64
C LEU A 46 7.38 2.76 29.09
N ALA A 47 7.99 1.75 29.71
CA ALA A 47 7.89 0.35 29.31
C ALA A 47 6.58 -0.34 29.76
N ALA A 48 5.73 0.33 30.55
CA ALA A 48 4.49 -0.22 31.10
C ALA A 48 3.23 0.25 30.36
N ALA A 49 3.38 0.89 29.20
CA ALA A 49 2.24 1.44 28.47
C ALA A 49 1.79 0.47 27.37
N PRO A 50 0.50 0.07 27.32
CA PRO A 50 0.00 -0.98 26.42
C PRO A 50 0.19 -0.67 24.92
N TRP A 51 0.41 0.60 24.56
CA TRP A 51 0.68 1.01 23.18
C TRP A 51 2.08 0.59 22.69
N ALA A 52 3.08 0.51 23.59
CA ALA A 52 4.44 0.12 23.20
C ALA A 52 4.53 -1.37 22.78
N GLU A 53 3.79 -2.25 23.44
CA GLU A 53 3.70 -3.67 23.04
C GLU A 53 2.94 -3.85 21.72
N GLN A 54 1.92 -3.02 21.48
CA GLN A 54 1.13 -3.04 20.26
C GLN A 54 1.97 -2.65 19.04
N GLU A 55 2.86 -1.66 19.18
CA GLU A 55 3.79 -1.21 18.13
C GLU A 55 4.81 -2.30 17.75
N ILE A 56 5.42 -2.93 18.75
CA ILE A 56 6.39 -4.03 18.51
C ILE A 56 5.72 -5.19 17.79
N THR A 57 4.50 -5.53 18.19
CA THR A 57 3.73 -6.62 17.58
C THR A 57 3.35 -6.29 16.14
N ALA A 58 2.89 -5.07 15.88
CA ALA A 58 2.57 -4.60 14.54
C ALA A 58 3.79 -4.60 13.61
N TYR A 59 4.93 -4.10 14.08
CA TYR A 59 6.19 -4.10 13.33
C TYR A 59 6.61 -5.53 12.93
N ARG A 60 6.59 -6.47 13.88
CA ARG A 60 6.94 -7.88 13.61
C ARG A 60 5.98 -8.52 12.62
N ALA A 61 4.68 -8.23 12.73
CA ALA A 61 3.68 -8.73 11.80
C ALA A 61 3.92 -8.19 10.37
N LEU A 62 4.22 -6.90 10.22
CA LEU A 62 4.54 -6.30 8.92
C LEU A 62 5.79 -6.91 8.30
N LEU A 63 6.84 -7.13 9.09
CA LEU A 63 8.07 -7.78 8.64
C LEU A 63 7.79 -9.21 8.13
N ALA A 64 7.03 -9.98 8.91
CA ALA A 64 6.66 -11.35 8.56
C ALA A 64 5.80 -11.43 7.29
N VAL A 65 4.81 -10.53 7.15
CA VAL A 65 3.94 -10.48 5.96
C VAL A 65 4.73 -10.09 4.72
N ASN A 66 5.60 -9.08 4.78
CA ASN A 66 6.44 -8.71 3.64
C ASN A 66 7.39 -9.85 3.25
N ALA A 67 8.01 -10.53 4.22
CA ALA A 67 8.88 -11.68 3.96
C ALA A 67 8.11 -12.86 3.31
N ALA A 68 6.91 -13.16 3.81
CA ALA A 68 6.04 -14.19 3.23
C ALA A 68 5.62 -13.81 1.80
N SER A 69 5.25 -12.55 1.55
CA SER A 69 4.90 -12.07 0.21
C SER A 69 6.07 -12.17 -0.76
N ILE A 70 7.30 -11.85 -0.33
CA ILE A 70 8.52 -12.03 -1.14
C ILE A 70 8.67 -13.50 -1.53
N ALA A 71 8.56 -14.42 -0.57
CA ALA A 71 8.67 -15.85 -0.83
C ALA A 71 7.60 -16.33 -1.84
N CYS A 72 6.35 -15.90 -1.66
CA CYS A 72 5.26 -16.18 -2.60
C CYS A 72 5.54 -15.63 -4.01
N CYS A 73 6.05 -14.40 -4.12
CA CYS A 73 6.42 -13.81 -5.42
C CYS A 73 7.52 -14.61 -6.11
N VAL A 74 8.55 -15.03 -5.37
CA VAL A 74 9.64 -15.87 -5.91
C VAL A 74 9.09 -17.21 -6.40
N LEU A 75 8.19 -17.85 -5.65
CA LEU A 75 7.55 -19.10 -6.06
C LEU A 75 6.71 -18.93 -7.33
N VAL A 76 5.95 -17.83 -7.46
CA VAL A 76 5.19 -17.52 -8.69
C VAL A 76 6.12 -17.32 -9.88
N LEU A 77 7.23 -16.60 -9.72
CA LEU A 77 8.20 -16.39 -10.79
C LEU A 77 8.92 -17.69 -11.18
N LEU A 78 9.24 -18.54 -10.20
CA LEU A 78 9.82 -19.85 -10.44
C LEU A 78 8.83 -20.75 -11.20
N ALA A 79 7.57 -20.79 -10.78
CA ALA A 79 6.51 -21.52 -11.47
C ALA A 79 6.32 -21.00 -12.90
N TYR A 80 6.31 -19.69 -13.10
CA TYR A 80 6.29 -19.08 -14.43
C TYR A 80 7.47 -19.55 -15.30
N TRP A 81 8.67 -19.59 -14.73
CA TRP A 81 9.87 -20.03 -15.44
C TRP A 81 9.81 -21.53 -15.80
N ILE A 82 9.35 -22.38 -14.88
CA ILE A 82 9.13 -23.82 -15.13
C ILE A 82 8.10 -24.02 -16.25
N ILE A 83 6.94 -23.37 -16.17
CA ILE A 83 5.90 -23.47 -17.21
C ILE A 83 6.45 -22.96 -18.55
N ARG A 84 7.32 -21.94 -18.55
CA ARG A 84 7.92 -21.41 -19.78
C ARG A 84 8.80 -22.44 -20.46
N ARG A 85 9.50 -23.27 -19.69
CA ARG A 85 10.36 -24.35 -20.19
C ARG A 85 9.55 -25.56 -20.64
N CYS A 86 8.59 -26.01 -19.83
CA CYS A 86 7.84 -27.24 -20.10
C CYS A 86 6.69 -27.05 -21.11
N TYR A 87 6.04 -25.89 -21.13
CA TYR A 87 4.81 -25.64 -21.89
C TYR A 87 4.83 -24.30 -22.66
N PRO A 88 5.71 -24.14 -23.67
CA PRO A 88 5.84 -22.88 -24.40
C PRO A 88 4.58 -22.44 -25.16
N ARG A 89 3.66 -23.39 -25.47
CA ARG A 89 2.36 -23.05 -26.09
C ARG A 89 1.45 -22.25 -25.16
N ILE A 90 1.51 -22.51 -23.84
CA ILE A 90 0.68 -21.83 -22.84
C ILE A 90 1.15 -20.39 -22.60
N MET A 91 2.46 -20.13 -22.78
CA MET A 91 3.08 -18.80 -22.64
C MET A 91 2.57 -17.74 -23.62
N ARG A 92 1.76 -18.12 -24.62
CA ARG A 92 1.07 -17.17 -25.50
C ARG A 92 -0.07 -16.43 -24.81
N ARG A 93 -0.50 -16.86 -23.61
CA ARG A 93 -1.59 -16.23 -22.87
C ARG A 93 -1.11 -14.97 -22.14
N LEU A 94 -1.72 -13.83 -22.45
CA LEU A 94 -1.42 -12.54 -21.82
C LEU A 94 -1.62 -12.59 -20.29
N SER A 95 -2.65 -13.27 -19.79
CA SER A 95 -2.91 -13.37 -18.35
C SER A 95 -1.70 -13.89 -17.57
N LEU A 96 -0.98 -14.88 -18.13
CA LEU A 96 0.18 -15.48 -17.47
C LEU A 96 1.38 -14.53 -17.43
N LYS A 97 1.56 -13.72 -18.48
CA LYS A 97 2.58 -12.67 -18.53
C LYS A 97 2.25 -11.54 -17.55
N LEU A 98 0.98 -11.13 -17.46
CA LEU A 98 0.55 -10.09 -16.51
C LEU A 98 0.74 -10.51 -15.06
N VAL A 99 0.43 -11.77 -14.72
CA VAL A 99 0.69 -12.30 -13.37
C VAL A 99 2.19 -12.30 -13.06
N ALA A 100 3.04 -12.66 -14.02
CA ALA A 100 4.49 -12.58 -13.83
C ALA A 100 4.97 -11.14 -13.64
N CYS A 101 4.50 -10.18 -14.45
CA CYS A 101 4.83 -8.76 -14.29
C CYS A 101 4.35 -8.18 -12.96
N MET A 102 3.14 -8.57 -12.52
CA MET A 102 2.61 -8.22 -11.21
C MET A 102 3.49 -8.78 -10.10
N ALA A 103 3.86 -10.06 -10.16
CA ALA A 103 4.75 -10.69 -9.17
C ALA A 103 6.14 -10.03 -9.11
N VAL A 104 6.71 -9.59 -10.24
CA VAL A 104 7.95 -8.80 -10.24
C VAL A 104 7.76 -7.47 -9.52
N THR A 105 6.64 -6.80 -9.76
CA THR A 105 6.35 -5.49 -9.15
C THR A 105 6.12 -5.62 -7.64
N GLU A 106 5.33 -6.60 -7.21
CA GLU A 106 5.12 -6.94 -5.80
C GLU A 106 6.43 -7.32 -5.10
N LEU A 107 7.31 -8.06 -5.80
CA LEU A 107 8.64 -8.38 -5.29
C LEU A 107 9.46 -7.11 -5.05
N ILE A 108 9.48 -6.16 -6.00
CA ILE A 108 10.16 -4.86 -5.83
C ILE A 108 9.55 -4.07 -4.67
N LEU A 109 8.21 -4.05 -4.56
CA LEU A 109 7.51 -3.35 -3.48
C LEU A 109 7.88 -3.92 -2.11
N HIS A 110 7.70 -5.22 -1.91
CA HIS A 110 7.96 -5.86 -0.63
C HIS A 110 9.45 -5.87 -0.25
N THR A 111 10.35 -5.97 -1.22
CA THR A 111 11.80 -5.83 -0.95
C THR A 111 12.16 -4.39 -0.58
N SER A 112 11.52 -3.39 -1.19
CA SER A 112 11.71 -1.98 -0.83
C SER A 112 11.15 -1.68 0.56
N ASN A 113 9.99 -2.26 0.92
CA ASN A 113 9.44 -2.19 2.28
C ASN A 113 10.41 -2.80 3.29
N LEU A 114 10.93 -3.99 2.99
CA LEU A 114 11.85 -4.69 3.88
C LEU A 114 13.17 -3.92 4.04
N ALA A 115 13.67 -3.32 2.95
CA ALA A 115 14.81 -2.43 2.99
C ALA A 115 14.52 -1.24 3.92
N GLY A 116 13.35 -0.60 3.82
CA GLY A 116 12.97 0.53 4.67
C GLY A 116 12.99 0.23 6.18
N TYR A 117 12.78 -1.02 6.59
CA TYR A 117 12.92 -1.44 8.00
C TYR A 117 14.37 -1.66 8.44
N GLY A 118 15.32 -1.71 7.50
CA GLY A 118 16.75 -1.76 7.78
C GLY A 118 17.31 -0.38 8.16
N LYS A 119 18.51 -0.37 8.73
CA LYS A 119 19.25 0.88 8.98
C LYS A 119 19.76 1.46 7.65
N LEU A 120 18.89 2.12 6.88
CA LEU A 120 19.35 2.96 5.77
C LEU A 120 19.97 4.24 6.33
N PRO A 121 21.01 4.79 5.68
CA PRO A 121 21.48 6.13 6.00
C PRO A 121 20.31 7.11 5.83
N THR A 122 19.93 7.78 6.92
CA THR A 122 18.84 8.76 6.96
C THR A 122 19.07 9.91 6.00
N ASP A 123 20.33 10.28 5.80
CA ASP A 123 20.73 11.35 4.92
C ASP A 123 21.31 10.75 3.63
N GLY A 124 20.48 10.67 2.59
CA GLY A 124 20.97 10.21 1.31
C GLY A 124 19.90 9.97 0.27
N PHE A 125 20.33 10.09 -1.00
CA PHE A 125 19.55 9.70 -2.17
C PHE A 125 18.95 8.29 -2.01
N LEU A 126 19.67 7.37 -1.36
CA LEU A 126 19.25 5.98 -1.20
C LEU A 126 17.97 5.83 -0.37
N CYS A 127 17.79 6.63 0.70
CA CYS A 127 16.58 6.58 1.51
C CYS A 127 15.36 7.09 0.73
N GLY A 128 15.48 8.25 0.06
CA GLY A 128 14.41 8.79 -0.77
C GLY A 128 14.09 7.93 -2.00
N PHE A 129 15.10 7.30 -2.60
CA PHE A 129 14.91 6.46 -3.78
C PHE A 129 14.33 5.08 -3.44
N ILE A 130 14.86 4.38 -2.43
CA ILE A 130 14.36 3.06 -2.03
C ILE A 130 13.07 3.17 -1.22
N GLY A 131 13.07 3.99 -0.16
CA GLY A 131 11.93 4.13 0.74
C GLY A 131 10.79 4.98 0.18
N GLY A 132 11.10 5.97 -0.67
CA GLY A 132 10.11 6.85 -1.27
C GLY A 132 9.68 6.41 -2.67
N PHE A 133 10.61 6.49 -3.64
CA PHE A 133 10.29 6.27 -5.04
C PHE A 133 9.83 4.84 -5.32
N PHE A 134 10.62 3.81 -4.96
CA PHE A 134 10.23 2.42 -5.23
C PHE A 134 8.99 1.98 -4.47
N PHE A 135 8.75 2.50 -3.27
CA PHE A 135 7.51 2.27 -2.53
C PHE A 135 6.29 2.80 -3.30
N ALA A 136 6.30 4.09 -3.66
CA ALA A 136 5.19 4.74 -4.36
C ALA A 136 4.99 4.16 -5.77
N TYR A 137 6.09 4.01 -6.52
CA TYR A 137 6.09 3.45 -7.86
C TYR A 137 5.65 1.98 -7.86
N GLY A 138 6.18 1.15 -6.96
CA GLY A 138 5.82 -0.26 -6.85
C GLY A 138 4.34 -0.44 -6.51
N SER A 139 3.83 0.31 -5.53
CA SER A 139 2.42 0.28 -5.11
C SER A 139 1.48 0.66 -6.25
N MET A 140 1.76 1.77 -6.95
CA MET A 140 0.94 2.21 -8.09
C MET A 140 1.00 1.22 -9.25
N THR A 141 2.18 0.68 -9.53
CA THR A 141 2.37 -0.28 -10.63
C THR A 141 1.61 -1.57 -10.34
N ALA A 142 1.61 -2.05 -9.09
CA ALA A 142 0.85 -3.22 -8.66
C ALA A 142 -0.67 -3.00 -8.84
N ILE A 143 -1.18 -1.82 -8.44
CA ILE A 143 -2.59 -1.45 -8.64
C ILE A 143 -2.95 -1.45 -10.13
N PHE A 144 -2.13 -0.83 -10.99
CA PHE A 144 -2.43 -0.81 -12.42
C PHE A 144 -2.29 -2.19 -13.08
N TYR A 145 -1.38 -3.05 -12.62
CA TYR A 145 -1.36 -4.43 -13.08
C TYR A 145 -2.61 -5.19 -12.63
N ALA A 146 -3.11 -4.98 -11.41
CA ALA A 146 -4.39 -5.55 -10.97
C ALA A 146 -5.56 -5.08 -11.87
N CYS A 147 -5.62 -3.79 -12.21
CA CYS A 147 -6.59 -3.27 -13.17
C CYS A 147 -6.41 -3.89 -14.56
N ALA A 148 -5.18 -4.04 -15.05
CA ALA A 148 -4.89 -4.65 -16.35
C ALA A 148 -5.30 -6.12 -16.40
N VAL A 149 -5.08 -6.88 -15.32
CA VAL A 149 -5.54 -8.27 -15.16
C VAL A 149 -7.06 -8.31 -15.17
N ALA A 150 -7.74 -7.47 -14.38
CA ALA A 150 -9.19 -7.39 -14.34
C ALA A 150 -9.79 -7.07 -15.72
N LEU A 151 -9.24 -6.06 -16.42
CA LEU A 151 -9.65 -5.71 -17.78
C LEU A 151 -9.45 -6.85 -18.77
N ASN A 152 -8.31 -7.55 -18.71
CA ASN A 152 -8.03 -8.70 -19.55
C ASN A 152 -9.00 -9.87 -19.24
N CYS A 153 -9.33 -10.11 -17.97
CA CYS A 153 -10.36 -11.08 -17.58
C CYS A 153 -11.74 -10.68 -18.13
N SER A 154 -12.15 -9.42 -18.01
CA SER A 154 -13.40 -8.92 -18.58
C SER A 154 -13.45 -9.07 -20.10
N LEU A 155 -12.37 -8.75 -20.81
CA LEU A 155 -12.29 -8.93 -22.27
C LEU A 155 -12.45 -10.40 -22.69
N VAL A 156 -11.81 -11.32 -21.97
CA VAL A 156 -11.83 -12.75 -22.31
C VAL A 156 -13.16 -13.41 -21.92
N PHE A 157 -13.68 -13.13 -20.73
CA PHE A 157 -14.85 -13.83 -20.19
C PHE A 157 -16.18 -13.15 -20.50
N VAL A 158 -16.23 -11.82 -20.52
CA VAL A 158 -17.47 -11.07 -20.79
C VAL A 158 -17.61 -10.81 -22.28
N PHE A 159 -16.55 -10.35 -22.93
CA PHE A 159 -16.60 -9.93 -24.33
C PHE A 159 -16.13 -11.01 -25.32
N ALA A 160 -15.67 -12.17 -24.83
CA ALA A 160 -15.09 -13.25 -25.64
C ALA A 160 -14.00 -12.79 -26.63
N LYS A 161 -13.34 -11.66 -26.36
CA LYS A 161 -12.35 -11.03 -27.23
C LYS A 161 -10.95 -11.24 -26.65
N ARG A 162 -10.06 -11.81 -27.47
CA ARG A 162 -8.65 -11.91 -27.12
C ARG A 162 -7.88 -10.73 -27.68
N PRO A 163 -7.04 -10.04 -26.88
CA PRO A 163 -6.20 -8.98 -27.39
C PRO A 163 -5.24 -9.54 -28.45
N SER A 164 -5.09 -8.81 -29.55
CA SER A 164 -4.11 -9.14 -30.59
C SER A 164 -2.69 -8.91 -30.06
N GLN A 165 -1.68 -9.55 -30.69
CA GLN A 165 -0.27 -9.43 -30.29
C GLN A 165 0.21 -7.97 -30.22
N GLY A 166 -0.30 -7.10 -31.10
CA GLY A 166 0.04 -5.67 -31.07
C GLY A 166 -0.52 -4.96 -29.83
N ARG A 167 -1.73 -5.33 -29.39
CA ARG A 167 -2.39 -4.70 -28.23
C ARG A 167 -1.86 -5.22 -26.89
N GLU A 168 -1.27 -6.40 -26.89
CA GLU A 168 -0.63 -7.01 -25.71
C GLU A 168 0.39 -6.09 -25.04
N LYS A 169 1.15 -5.35 -25.85
CA LYS A 169 2.19 -4.41 -25.38
C LYS A 169 1.63 -3.34 -24.44
N TYR A 170 0.41 -2.85 -24.69
CA TYR A 170 -0.21 -1.82 -23.83
C TYR A 170 -0.58 -2.35 -22.45
N PHE A 171 -0.92 -3.64 -22.32
CA PHE A 171 -1.20 -4.23 -21.01
C PHE A 171 0.07 -4.47 -20.20
N ILE A 172 1.21 -4.73 -20.87
CA ILE A 172 2.49 -4.98 -20.22
C ILE A 172 3.18 -3.67 -19.86
N PHE A 173 3.27 -2.72 -20.80
CA PHE A 173 4.00 -1.46 -20.62
C PHE A 173 3.13 -0.31 -20.12
N GLY A 174 1.81 -0.38 -20.27
CA GLY A 174 0.88 0.66 -19.81
C GLY A 174 0.95 0.89 -18.29
N PRO A 175 0.82 -0.16 -17.44
CA PRO A 175 0.89 -0.02 -15.99
C PRO A 175 2.15 0.71 -15.48
N PRO A 176 3.39 0.28 -15.81
CA PRO A 176 4.59 0.96 -15.33
C PRO A 176 4.73 2.38 -15.88
N LEU A 177 4.34 2.63 -17.13
CA LEU A 177 4.41 3.97 -17.72
C LEU A 177 3.44 4.93 -17.03
N LEU A 178 2.21 4.49 -16.76
CA LEU A 178 1.21 5.28 -16.06
C LEU A 178 1.61 5.57 -14.61
N SER A 179 2.17 4.57 -13.92
CA SER A 179 2.74 4.77 -12.58
C SER A 179 3.88 5.76 -12.58
N LEU A 180 4.79 5.69 -13.56
CA LEU A 180 5.91 6.60 -13.67
C LEU A 180 5.44 8.04 -13.89
N ILE A 181 4.47 8.25 -14.80
CA ILE A 181 3.86 9.56 -15.03
C ILE A 181 3.27 10.11 -13.73
N ILE A 182 2.45 9.33 -13.02
CA ILE A 182 1.81 9.77 -11.78
C ILE A 182 2.84 10.09 -10.70
N VAL A 183 3.81 9.20 -10.47
CA VAL A 183 4.85 9.40 -9.45
C VAL A 183 5.75 10.59 -9.80
N SER A 184 6.00 10.86 -11.09
CA SER A 184 6.76 12.04 -11.52
C SER A 184 6.00 13.36 -11.34
N HIS A 185 4.66 13.30 -11.33
CA HIS A 185 3.80 14.46 -11.12
C HIS A 185 3.47 14.72 -9.65
N ILE A 186 3.72 13.76 -8.75
CA ILE A 186 3.71 14.03 -7.32
C ILE A 186 4.90 14.96 -7.08
N PRO A 187 4.69 16.24 -6.71
CA PRO A 187 5.80 17.15 -6.46
C PRO A 187 6.65 16.56 -5.35
N GLY A 188 7.80 16.01 -5.74
CA GLY A 188 8.75 15.45 -4.80
C GLY A 188 9.19 16.56 -3.84
N PRO A 189 9.41 16.26 -2.55
CA PRO A 189 9.91 17.21 -1.58
C PRO A 189 11.41 17.52 -1.82
N HIS A 190 11.77 17.95 -3.02
CA HIS A 190 12.99 18.73 -3.22
C HIS A 190 12.95 20.08 -2.46
N THR A 191 11.84 20.41 -1.78
CA THR A 191 11.74 21.50 -0.80
C THR A 191 11.88 21.07 0.67
N ARG A 192 11.85 19.77 1.02
CA ARG A 192 12.17 19.28 2.39
C ARG A 192 12.67 17.84 2.37
N ILE A 193 13.94 17.66 2.02
CA ILE A 193 14.70 16.42 2.25
C ILE A 193 14.87 16.13 3.78
N ASN A 194 14.48 17.07 4.65
CA ASN A 194 14.58 16.93 6.11
C ASN A 194 13.46 16.10 6.77
N SER A 195 12.68 15.34 5.99
CA SER A 195 11.65 14.46 6.55
C SER A 195 11.60 13.16 5.79
N CYS A 196 12.69 12.40 5.85
CA CYS A 196 12.63 10.94 5.83
C CYS A 196 11.82 10.47 7.05
N ILE A 197 10.51 10.68 6.97
CA ILE A 197 9.50 10.07 7.81
C ILE A 197 8.62 9.31 6.83
N PHE A 198 9.09 8.13 6.48
CA PHE A 198 8.19 7.05 6.14
C PHE A 198 8.67 5.86 6.97
N ILE A 199 7.89 5.61 8.02
CA ILE A 199 8.01 4.58 9.06
C ILE A 199 8.99 4.93 10.19
#